data_AF-A0A0P9KHH4-F1
#
_entry.id   AF-A0A0P9KHH4-F1
#
_cell.length_a   1.000
_cell.length_b   1.000
_cell.length_c   1.000
_cell.angle_alpha   90.00
_cell.angle_beta   90.00
_cell.angle_gamma   90.00
#
_symmetry.space_group_name_H-M   'P 1'
#
loop_
_entity.id
_entity.type
_entity.pdbx_description
1 polymer ?
#
loop_
_entity_poly.entity_id
_entity_poly.type
_entity_poly.pdbx_seq_one_letter_code
_entity_poly.pdbx_strand_id
1 'polypeptide(L)'
;MKEDFGLNSKPCSVNDLNPGCVEMWTLGQQVAVRRLCVKTRAEYKQPARYELLKDFSTRAARIAGNYARIYLEQEHNGQPEQKGRFYWTGLAAFASKQVMCALDYSSNTKMRYLPPAVPPLEITKIFLGKGNFWLFQDIFVWHWFYINYPQQFNECIKTRDFSTYDPRFKQSFAQLPWIDDALPRINNLKVTDYLVSGFKLISAIEKEPAGTLREKYKFQSLLAIAKHEQLMILQPLIYEDKSFRALLYMQTWVEGYRGVPRRLASLNVECDTGDPEQDVIMSDGELYDAEDRMIFITTIASTYHRRMQRKNIEMEKAIMTIGTWNERT
;
A
#
# COMPACT_ATOMS: atom_id res chain seq x y z
N MET A 1 -1.51 -25.90 16.84
CA MET A 1 -2.93 -26.20 16.67
C MET A 1 -3.46 -26.64 18.04
N LYS A 2 -4.43 -25.95 18.65
CA LYS A 2 -5.31 -26.70 19.56
C LYS A 2 -6.15 -27.54 18.61
N GLU A 3 -5.81 -28.83 18.50
CA GLU A 3 -6.43 -29.77 17.55
C GLU A 3 -7.90 -30.06 17.86
N ASP A 4 -8.46 -29.46 18.90
CA ASP A 4 -9.78 -29.76 19.38
C ASP A 4 -10.76 -28.66 18.93
N PHE A 5 -11.36 -28.85 17.75
CA PHE A 5 -12.63 -28.21 17.40
C PHE A 5 -13.73 -28.84 18.25
N GLY A 6 -13.70 -28.57 19.56
CA GLY A 6 -14.76 -28.99 20.46
C GLY A 6 -16.06 -28.35 20.01
N LEU A 7 -17.04 -29.15 19.59
CA LEU A 7 -18.40 -28.64 19.48
C LEU A 7 -18.84 -28.18 20.87
N ASN A 8 -19.65 -27.13 20.91
CA ASN A 8 -20.28 -26.68 22.13
C ASN A 8 -20.98 -27.87 22.82
N SER A 9 -20.49 -28.26 24.00
CA SER A 9 -21.04 -29.38 24.78
C SER A 9 -22.34 -29.02 25.49
N LYS A 10 -22.74 -27.74 25.45
CA LYS A 10 -23.99 -27.21 26.00
C LYS A 10 -24.78 -26.43 24.94
N PRO A 11 -26.13 -26.53 24.92
CA PRO A 11 -26.96 -25.64 24.12
C PRO A 11 -26.67 -24.18 24.48
N CYS A 12 -26.56 -23.32 23.47
CA CYS A 12 -26.31 -21.88 23.62
C CYS A 12 -24.94 -21.47 24.21
N SER A 13 -23.96 -22.38 24.36
CA SER A 13 -22.59 -21.94 24.63
C SER A 13 -21.95 -21.37 23.35
N VAL A 14 -21.08 -20.39 23.50
CA VAL A 14 -20.23 -19.88 22.40
C VAL A 14 -18.86 -20.49 22.61
N ASN A 15 -18.40 -21.29 21.65
CA ASN A 15 -17.00 -21.69 21.64
C ASN A 15 -16.24 -20.53 21.02
N ASP A 16 -15.45 -19.84 21.82
CA ASP A 16 -14.58 -18.78 21.34
C ASP A 16 -13.44 -19.43 20.54
N LEU A 17 -13.73 -19.71 19.28
CA LEU A 17 -12.77 -20.16 18.30
C LEU A 17 -11.85 -18.98 17.98
N ASN A 18 -11.02 -18.55 18.94
CA ASN A 18 -9.92 -17.65 18.65
C ASN A 18 -8.98 -18.43 17.71
N PRO A 19 -8.96 -18.10 16.41
CA PRO A 19 -8.31 -18.94 15.43
C PRO A 19 -6.79 -18.93 15.60
N GLY A 20 -6.24 -18.02 16.42
CA GLY A 20 -4.81 -17.85 16.62
C GLY A 20 -4.23 -16.78 15.69
N CYS A 21 -3.06 -16.25 16.07
CA CYS A 21 -2.44 -15.16 15.31
C CYS A 21 -2.08 -15.56 13.88
N VAL A 22 -1.59 -16.78 13.67
CA VAL A 22 -1.15 -17.26 12.35
C VAL A 22 -2.32 -17.30 11.36
N GLU A 23 -3.46 -17.79 11.82
CA GLU A 23 -4.69 -17.90 11.06
C GLU A 23 -5.25 -16.52 10.72
N MET A 24 -5.21 -15.57 11.65
CA MET A 24 -5.61 -14.17 11.40
C MET A 24 -4.71 -13.46 10.38
N TRP A 25 -3.39 -13.65 10.48
CA TRP A 25 -2.44 -13.12 9.48
C TRP A 25 -2.66 -13.75 8.10
N THR A 26 -2.91 -15.06 8.07
CA THR A 26 -3.25 -15.80 6.85
C THR A 26 -4.54 -15.26 6.21
N LEU A 27 -5.58 -14.99 7.02
CA LEU A 27 -6.84 -14.43 6.54
C LEU A 27 -6.64 -13.02 5.95
N GLY A 28 -5.90 -12.15 6.65
CA GLY A 28 -5.59 -10.81 6.13
C GLY A 28 -4.83 -10.86 4.82
N GLN A 29 -3.89 -11.80 4.66
CA GLN A 29 -3.17 -12.01 3.41
C GLN A 29 -4.10 -12.48 2.28
N GLN A 30 -5.05 -13.37 2.56
CA GLN A 30 -6.06 -13.78 1.58
C GLN A 30 -6.89 -12.59 1.10
N VAL A 31 -7.26 -11.68 2.01
CA VAL A 31 -7.98 -10.47 1.65
C VAL A 31 -7.13 -9.58 0.75
N ALA A 32 -5.86 -9.34 1.09
CA ALA A 32 -4.95 -8.53 0.28
C ALA A 32 -4.80 -9.07 -1.15
N VAL A 33 -4.64 -10.38 -1.32
CA VAL A 33 -4.59 -11.01 -2.65
C VAL A 33 -5.92 -10.84 -3.37
N ARG A 34 -7.04 -11.15 -2.71
CA ARG A 34 -8.37 -11.09 -3.30
C ARG A 34 -8.74 -9.68 -3.76
N ARG A 35 -8.34 -8.62 -3.06
CA ARG A 35 -8.57 -7.22 -3.47
C ARG A 35 -7.98 -6.95 -4.85
N LEU A 36 -6.87 -7.59 -5.21
CA LEU A 36 -6.18 -7.37 -6.49
C LEU A 36 -6.56 -8.39 -7.57
N CYS A 37 -7.53 -9.26 -7.28
CA CYS A 37 -8.04 -10.24 -8.23
C CYS A 37 -9.42 -9.85 -8.78
N VAL A 38 -9.75 -10.44 -9.92
CA VAL A 38 -11.09 -10.46 -10.50
C VAL A 38 -11.63 -11.88 -10.46
N LYS A 39 -12.94 -12.01 -10.23
CA LYS A 39 -13.61 -13.31 -10.26
C LYS A 39 -13.77 -13.75 -11.71
N THR A 40 -13.13 -14.84 -12.11
CA THR A 40 -13.34 -15.41 -13.44
C THR A 40 -14.51 -16.37 -13.40
N ARG A 41 -15.63 -15.98 -14.03
CA ARG A 41 -16.83 -16.82 -14.15
C ARG A 41 -16.56 -17.92 -15.19
N ALA A 42 -16.39 -19.14 -14.72
CA ALA A 42 -17.00 -20.29 -15.39
C ALA A 42 -18.22 -20.65 -14.52
N GLU A 43 -19.44 -20.36 -15.00
CA GLU A 43 -20.68 -20.41 -14.20
C GLU A 43 -20.98 -21.76 -13.54
N TYR A 44 -20.30 -22.82 -14.00
CA TYR A 44 -20.48 -24.22 -13.60
C TYR A 44 -19.27 -24.81 -12.85
N LYS A 45 -18.17 -24.08 -12.67
CA LYS A 45 -17.03 -24.55 -11.87
C LYS A 45 -17.09 -23.98 -10.46
N GLN A 46 -17.50 -24.81 -9.51
CA GLN A 46 -17.24 -24.59 -8.09
C GLN A 46 -15.86 -25.17 -7.75
N PRO A 47 -15.03 -24.48 -6.95
CA PRO A 47 -15.21 -23.13 -6.40
C PRO A 47 -14.88 -22.03 -7.43
N ALA A 48 -15.36 -20.80 -7.16
CA ALA A 48 -15.07 -19.63 -7.96
C ALA A 48 -13.56 -19.39 -8.13
N ARG A 49 -13.11 -19.17 -9.38
CA ARG A 49 -11.73 -18.85 -9.68
C ARG A 49 -11.49 -17.34 -9.61
N TYR A 50 -10.33 -16.97 -9.08
CA TYR A 50 -9.87 -15.60 -8.97
C TYR A 50 -8.57 -15.47 -9.75
N GLU A 51 -8.50 -14.47 -10.62
CA GLU A 51 -7.27 -14.17 -11.38
C GLU A 51 -6.75 -12.80 -10.97
N LEU A 52 -5.45 -12.74 -10.73
CA LEU A 52 -4.78 -11.48 -10.45
C LEU A 52 -4.90 -10.54 -11.65
N LEU A 53 -5.23 -9.27 -11.39
CA LEU A 53 -5.29 -8.24 -12.42
C LEU A 53 -3.96 -8.14 -13.17
N LYS A 54 -3.96 -8.47 -14.46
CA LYS A 54 -2.74 -8.52 -15.28
C LYS A 54 -2.16 -7.14 -15.53
N ASP A 55 -3.01 -6.15 -15.76
CA ASP A 55 -2.58 -4.78 -16.00
C ASP A 55 -2.08 -4.11 -14.71
N PHE A 56 -0.82 -3.68 -14.73
CA PHE A 56 -0.17 -3.11 -13.54
C PHE A 56 -0.76 -1.75 -13.17
N SER A 57 -1.14 -0.93 -14.17
CA SER A 57 -1.73 0.38 -13.91
C SER A 57 -3.08 0.26 -13.22
N THR A 58 -3.96 -0.60 -13.75
CA THR A 58 -5.25 -0.93 -13.15
C THR A 58 -5.08 -1.47 -11.73
N ARG A 59 -4.08 -2.32 -11.50
CA ARG A 59 -3.75 -2.81 -10.15
C ARG A 59 -3.32 -1.67 -9.22
N ALA A 60 -2.47 -0.74 -9.67
CA ALA A 60 -2.02 0.40 -8.88
C ALA A 60 -3.15 1.39 -8.57
N ALA A 61 -4.08 1.60 -9.51
CA ALA A 61 -5.31 2.36 -9.29
C ALA A 61 -6.18 1.69 -8.21
N ARG A 62 -6.31 0.36 -8.28
CA ARG A 62 -7.08 -0.40 -7.32
C ARG A 62 -6.47 -0.36 -5.92
N ILE A 63 -5.14 -0.45 -5.82
CA ILE A 63 -4.39 -0.27 -4.57
C ILE A 63 -4.63 1.13 -3.98
N ALA A 64 -4.54 2.17 -4.82
CA ALA A 64 -4.84 3.55 -4.42
C ALA A 64 -6.25 3.67 -3.82
N GLY A 65 -7.26 3.09 -4.48
CA GLY A 65 -8.63 3.08 -4.01
C GLY A 65 -8.81 2.34 -2.68
N ASN A 66 -8.13 1.21 -2.48
CA ASN A 66 -8.21 0.47 -1.21
C ASN A 66 -7.57 1.26 -0.05
N TYR A 67 -6.45 1.96 -0.27
CA TYR A 67 -5.87 2.83 0.76
C TYR A 67 -6.76 4.04 1.08
N ALA A 68 -7.35 4.65 0.05
CA ALA A 68 -8.32 5.73 0.22
C ALA A 68 -9.53 5.29 1.06
N ARG A 69 -10.06 4.09 0.82
CA ARG A 69 -11.15 3.52 1.63
C ARG A 69 -10.78 3.32 3.09
N ILE A 70 -9.56 2.87 3.38
CA ILE A 70 -9.08 2.76 4.77
C ILE A 70 -9.04 4.15 5.43
N TYR A 71 -8.51 5.17 4.73
CA TYR A 71 -8.47 6.54 5.27
C TYR A 71 -9.88 7.07 5.60
N LEU A 72 -10.83 6.80 4.69
CA LEU A 72 -12.23 7.21 4.79
C LEU A 72 -13.07 6.35 5.73
N GLU A 73 -12.48 5.33 6.38
CA GLU A 73 -13.18 4.39 7.28
C GLU A 73 -14.33 3.65 6.59
N GLN A 74 -14.14 3.30 5.30
CA GLN A 74 -15.12 2.59 4.47
C GLN A 74 -14.91 1.07 4.45
N GLU A 75 -14.00 0.53 5.28
CA GLU A 75 -13.89 -0.91 5.48
C GLU A 75 -15.04 -1.43 6.37
N HIS A 76 -15.31 -2.74 6.34
CA HIS A 76 -16.50 -3.32 7.01
C HIS A 76 -16.61 -2.96 8.49
N ASN A 77 -15.49 -2.99 9.22
CA ASN A 77 -15.38 -2.61 10.63
C ASN A 77 -14.74 -1.21 10.81
N GLY A 78 -14.84 -0.35 9.80
CA GLY A 78 -14.40 1.04 9.88
C GLY A 78 -15.22 1.85 10.90
N GLN A 79 -14.60 2.90 11.44
CA GLN A 79 -15.19 3.80 12.44
C GLN A 79 -15.21 5.22 11.88
N PRO A 80 -16.30 5.66 11.22
CA PRO A 80 -16.36 6.96 10.55
C PRO A 80 -15.99 8.16 11.43
N GLU A 81 -16.27 8.10 12.73
CA GLU A 81 -15.90 9.10 13.73
C GLU A 81 -14.38 9.18 14.00
N GLN A 82 -13.63 8.14 13.63
CA GLN A 82 -12.17 8.08 13.74
C GLN A 82 -11.45 8.38 12.42
N LYS A 83 -12.18 8.86 11.39
CA LYS A 83 -11.63 9.17 10.06
C LYS A 83 -10.30 9.92 10.16
N GLY A 84 -9.32 9.41 9.41
CA GLY A 84 -7.96 9.93 9.42
C GLY A 84 -7.05 9.40 10.54
N ARG A 85 -7.47 8.43 11.37
CA ARG A 85 -6.55 7.70 12.26
C ARG A 85 -5.49 6.93 11.48
N PHE A 86 -5.85 6.37 10.33
CA PHE A 86 -4.93 5.74 9.38
C PHE A 86 -4.36 6.79 8.42
N TYR A 87 -3.66 7.78 8.97
CA TYR A 87 -3.27 8.97 8.21
C TYR A 87 -2.33 8.67 7.03
N TRP A 88 -1.47 7.65 7.18
CA TRP A 88 -0.60 7.18 6.11
C TRP A 88 -1.39 6.69 4.88
N THR A 89 -2.53 5.99 5.05
CA THR A 89 -3.26 5.43 3.91
C THR A 89 -3.88 6.52 3.03
N GLY A 90 -4.20 7.68 3.60
CA GLY A 90 -4.64 8.84 2.84
C GLY A 90 -3.55 9.37 1.89
N LEU A 91 -2.31 9.46 2.38
CA LEU A 91 -1.16 9.81 1.55
C LEU A 91 -0.81 8.68 0.56
N ALA A 92 -0.86 7.42 1.00
CA ALA A 92 -0.55 6.25 0.18
C ALA A 92 -1.52 6.11 -1.02
N ALA A 93 -2.76 6.58 -0.89
CA ALA A 93 -3.70 6.67 -2.00
C ALA A 93 -3.16 7.56 -3.14
N PHE A 94 -2.65 8.75 -2.81
CA PHE A 94 -2.02 9.64 -3.80
C PHE A 94 -0.73 9.03 -4.37
N ALA A 95 0.11 8.45 -3.51
CA ALA A 95 1.36 7.81 -3.94
C ALA A 95 1.11 6.64 -4.92
N SER A 96 0.15 5.76 -4.62
CA SER A 96 -0.21 4.66 -5.52
C SER A 96 -0.89 5.14 -6.80
N LYS A 97 -1.66 6.24 -6.74
CA LYS A 97 -2.15 6.92 -7.95
C LYS A 97 -0.99 7.44 -8.80
N GLN A 98 0.07 7.97 -8.20
CA GLN A 98 1.25 8.39 -8.95
C GLN A 98 1.93 7.20 -9.65
N VAL A 99 1.99 6.04 -9.00
CA VAL A 99 2.48 4.81 -9.62
C VAL A 99 1.61 4.39 -10.82
N MET A 100 0.29 4.45 -10.69
CA MET A 100 -0.65 4.24 -11.81
C MET A 100 -0.32 5.17 -12.98
N CYS A 101 -0.14 6.48 -12.73
CA CYS A 101 0.21 7.45 -13.77
C CYS A 101 1.51 7.10 -14.51
N ALA A 102 2.55 6.69 -13.78
CA ALA A 102 3.82 6.28 -14.37
C ALA A 102 3.70 4.99 -15.20
N LEU A 103 2.87 4.04 -14.74
CA LEU A 103 2.58 2.79 -15.44
C LEU A 103 1.74 3.03 -16.71
N ASP A 104 0.75 3.92 -16.65
CA ASP A 104 -0.04 4.35 -17.80
C ASP A 104 0.84 5.00 -18.86
N TYR A 105 1.72 5.93 -18.45
CA TYR A 105 2.69 6.53 -19.35
C TYR A 105 3.57 5.46 -20.00
N SER A 106 4.15 4.57 -19.21
CA SER A 106 5.09 3.56 -19.71
C SER A 106 4.45 2.55 -20.66
N SER A 107 3.14 2.33 -20.51
CA SER A 107 2.37 1.42 -21.36
C SER A 107 1.88 2.09 -22.64
N ASN A 108 1.54 3.38 -22.60
CA ASN A 108 0.79 4.04 -23.67
C ASN A 108 1.54 5.17 -24.40
N THR A 109 2.73 5.55 -23.94
CA THR A 109 3.51 6.62 -24.58
C THR A 109 3.86 6.31 -26.04
N LYS A 110 3.79 7.34 -26.90
CA LYS A 110 4.24 7.26 -28.30
C LYS A 110 5.73 6.92 -28.42
N MET A 111 6.52 7.11 -27.36
CA MET A 111 7.92 6.70 -27.33
C MET A 111 8.11 5.20 -27.61
N ARG A 112 7.09 4.36 -27.37
CA ARG A 112 7.13 2.92 -27.68
C ARG A 112 7.30 2.61 -29.17
N TYR A 113 6.99 3.55 -30.07
CA TYR A 113 7.27 3.41 -31.51
C TYR A 113 8.76 3.56 -31.85
N LEU A 114 9.58 4.00 -30.88
CA LEU A 114 11.04 4.07 -31.00
C LEU A 114 11.64 2.83 -30.33
N PRO A 115 12.21 1.87 -31.08
CA PRO A 115 12.72 0.62 -30.50
C PRO A 115 13.67 0.77 -29.30
N PRO A 116 14.61 1.76 -29.28
CA PRO A 116 15.49 1.96 -28.13
C PRO A 116 14.78 2.37 -26.83
N ALA A 117 13.56 2.91 -26.91
CA ALA A 117 12.80 3.34 -25.74
C ALA A 117 12.00 2.19 -25.09
N VAL A 118 11.76 1.08 -25.79
CA VAL A 118 10.93 -0.03 -25.26
C VAL A 118 11.55 -0.71 -24.03
N PRO A 119 12.85 -1.09 -24.01
CA PRO A 119 13.41 -1.77 -22.84
C PRO A 119 13.34 -0.95 -21.55
N PRO A 120 13.73 0.35 -21.52
CA PRO A 120 13.54 1.21 -20.35
C PRO A 120 12.09 1.25 -19.84
N LEU A 121 11.11 1.35 -20.75
CA LEU A 121 9.69 1.41 -20.39
C LEU A 121 9.18 0.10 -19.79
N GLU A 122 9.64 -1.06 -20.29
CA GLU A 122 9.30 -2.35 -19.70
C GLU A 122 9.95 -2.57 -18.33
N ILE A 123 11.21 -2.14 -18.16
CA ILE A 123 11.89 -2.17 -16.86
C ILE A 123 11.11 -1.32 -15.84
N THR A 124 10.75 -0.08 -16.19
CA THR A 124 9.91 0.78 -15.34
C THR A 124 8.62 0.07 -14.94
N LYS A 125 7.92 -0.54 -15.90
CA LYS A 125 6.65 -1.26 -15.61
C LYS A 125 6.86 -2.39 -14.62
N ILE A 126 7.88 -3.21 -14.81
CA ILE A 126 8.15 -4.37 -13.94
C ILE A 126 8.47 -3.91 -12.51
N PHE A 127 9.38 -2.95 -12.34
CA PHE A 127 9.78 -2.51 -11.00
C PHE A 127 8.67 -1.76 -10.26
N LEU A 128 7.96 -0.85 -10.93
CA LEU A 128 6.83 -0.14 -10.32
C LEU A 128 5.68 -1.10 -10.00
N GLY A 129 5.37 -2.03 -10.91
CA GLY A 129 4.36 -3.06 -10.68
C GLY A 129 4.71 -3.99 -9.51
N LYS A 130 5.97 -4.42 -9.41
CA LYS A 130 6.49 -5.25 -8.32
C LYS A 130 6.46 -4.53 -6.98
N GLY A 131 7.02 -3.32 -6.92
CA GLY A 131 7.09 -2.53 -5.69
C GLY A 131 5.70 -2.24 -5.14
N ASN A 132 4.79 -1.72 -5.97
CA ASN A 132 3.44 -1.38 -5.55
C ASN A 132 2.62 -2.62 -5.13
N PHE A 133 2.77 -3.74 -5.83
CA PHE A 133 2.10 -4.99 -5.48
C PHE A 133 2.54 -5.54 -4.12
N TRP A 134 3.85 -5.72 -3.91
CA TRP A 134 4.36 -6.33 -2.68
C TRP A 134 4.27 -5.39 -1.47
N LEU A 135 4.37 -4.08 -1.68
CA LEU A 135 4.05 -3.10 -0.64
C LEU A 135 2.60 -3.22 -0.18
N PHE A 136 1.66 -3.41 -1.10
CA PHE A 136 0.26 -3.66 -0.74
C PHE A 136 0.10 -5.00 -0.02
N GLN A 137 0.78 -6.07 -0.44
CA GLN A 137 0.74 -7.35 0.26
C GLN A 137 1.29 -7.24 1.70
N ASP A 138 2.14 -6.27 2.00
CA ASP A 138 2.59 -5.97 3.36
C ASP A 138 1.63 -5.03 4.11
N ILE A 139 1.58 -3.74 3.76
CA ILE A 139 1.02 -2.69 4.62
C ILE A 139 -0.50 -2.78 4.77
N PHE A 140 -1.20 -3.18 3.70
CA PHE A 140 -2.64 -3.36 3.76
C PHE A 140 -3.04 -4.39 4.83
N VAL A 141 -2.30 -5.49 4.96
CA VAL A 141 -2.64 -6.58 5.89
C VAL A 141 -2.53 -6.11 7.34
N TRP A 142 -1.53 -5.30 7.67
CA TRP A 142 -1.40 -4.70 9.01
C TRP A 142 -2.61 -3.84 9.36
N HIS A 143 -3.04 -2.96 8.45
CA HIS A 143 -4.21 -2.10 8.64
C HIS A 143 -5.50 -2.91 8.71
N TRP A 144 -5.67 -3.86 7.79
CA TRP A 144 -6.85 -4.72 7.75
C TRP A 144 -7.00 -5.53 9.06
N PHE A 145 -5.92 -6.10 9.60
CA PHE A 145 -5.98 -6.83 10.86
C PHE A 145 -6.38 -5.85 11.98
N TYR A 146 -5.69 -4.71 12.12
CA TYR A 146 -6.02 -3.72 13.15
C TYR A 146 -7.50 -3.29 13.12
N ILE A 147 -8.03 -3.00 11.92
CA ILE A 147 -9.42 -2.57 11.73
C ILE A 147 -10.41 -3.65 12.18
N ASN A 148 -10.15 -4.91 11.81
CA ASN A 148 -11.13 -5.98 12.02
C ASN A 148 -11.01 -6.65 13.39
N TYR A 149 -9.81 -6.68 13.98
CA TYR A 149 -9.52 -7.41 15.20
C TYR A 149 -8.50 -6.64 16.08
N PRO A 150 -8.82 -5.42 16.55
CA PRO A 150 -7.86 -4.53 17.22
C PRO A 150 -7.30 -5.10 18.53
N GLN A 151 -8.09 -5.89 19.28
CA GLN A 151 -7.62 -6.52 20.51
C GLN A 151 -6.56 -7.58 20.22
N GLN A 152 -6.88 -8.53 19.32
CA GLN A 152 -5.97 -9.59 18.91
C GLN A 152 -4.75 -9.02 18.16
N PHE A 153 -4.90 -7.92 17.42
CA PHE A 153 -3.79 -7.27 16.75
C PHE A 153 -2.66 -6.91 17.72
N ASN A 154 -2.99 -6.35 18.89
CA ASN A 154 -1.98 -5.95 19.87
C ASN A 154 -1.20 -7.16 20.42
N GLU A 155 -1.86 -8.31 20.54
CA GLU A 155 -1.24 -9.58 20.95
C GLU A 155 -0.40 -10.19 19.82
N CYS A 156 -0.88 -10.07 18.58
CA CYS A 156 -0.35 -10.77 17.41
C CYS A 156 0.63 -9.94 16.56
N ILE A 157 0.79 -8.63 16.80
CA ILE A 157 1.60 -7.74 15.95
C ILE A 157 3.03 -8.27 15.74
N LYS A 158 3.61 -8.93 16.76
CA LYS A 158 4.98 -9.47 16.70
C LYS A 158 5.10 -10.84 16.04
N THR A 159 3.98 -11.49 15.71
CA THR A 159 3.97 -12.89 15.26
C THR A 159 3.77 -13.04 13.76
N ARG A 160 3.60 -11.94 13.00
CA ARG A 160 3.46 -12.04 11.54
C ARG A 160 4.77 -12.54 10.95
N ASP A 161 4.68 -13.68 10.27
CA ASP A 161 5.78 -14.29 9.52
C ASP A 161 5.15 -15.15 8.43
N PHE A 162 5.37 -14.80 7.16
CA PHE A 162 4.82 -15.59 6.05
C PHE A 162 5.26 -17.06 6.11
N SER A 163 6.45 -17.35 6.64
CA SER A 163 6.97 -18.72 6.75
C SER A 163 6.17 -19.59 7.74
N THR A 164 5.30 -19.03 8.57
CA THR A 164 4.46 -19.78 9.50
C THR A 164 3.02 -19.98 9.00
N TYR A 165 2.64 -19.37 7.87
CA TYR A 165 1.26 -19.43 7.36
C TYR A 165 0.80 -20.87 6.99
N ASP A 166 -0.52 -21.06 6.95
CA ASP A 166 -1.17 -22.34 6.59
C ASP A 166 -0.58 -22.90 5.28
N PRO A 167 -0.11 -24.16 5.26
CA PRO A 167 0.48 -24.76 4.06
C PRO A 167 -0.42 -24.75 2.82
N ARG A 168 -1.74 -24.88 2.99
CA ARG A 168 -2.72 -24.83 1.88
C ARG A 168 -2.77 -23.44 1.27
N PHE A 169 -2.69 -22.40 2.12
CA PHE A 169 -2.62 -21.03 1.64
C PHE A 169 -1.30 -20.76 0.89
N LYS A 170 -0.16 -21.23 1.43
CA LYS A 170 1.15 -21.06 0.79
C LYS A 170 1.19 -21.62 -0.63
N GLN A 171 0.53 -22.74 -0.91
CA GLN A 171 0.48 -23.31 -2.27
C GLN A 171 -0.20 -22.38 -3.29
N SER A 172 -1.28 -21.70 -2.88
CA SER A 172 -1.95 -20.72 -3.74
C SER A 172 -1.16 -19.41 -3.82
N PHE A 173 -0.55 -18.99 -2.72
CA PHE A 173 0.25 -17.77 -2.63
C PHE A 173 1.57 -17.88 -3.42
N ALA A 174 2.14 -19.08 -3.56
CA ALA A 174 3.31 -19.40 -4.39
C ALA A 174 3.14 -19.01 -5.87
N GLN A 175 1.91 -18.81 -6.34
CA GLN A 175 1.62 -18.42 -7.72
C GLN A 175 1.67 -16.91 -7.96
N LEU A 176 1.89 -16.11 -6.91
CA LEU A 176 1.98 -14.67 -7.03
C LEU A 176 3.30 -14.25 -7.71
N PRO A 177 3.27 -13.18 -8.53
CA PRO A 177 4.43 -12.76 -9.27
C PRO A 177 5.56 -12.29 -8.34
N TRP A 178 6.79 -12.65 -8.71
CA TRP A 178 8.03 -12.27 -8.02
C TRP A 178 8.18 -12.80 -6.60
N ILE A 179 7.39 -13.79 -6.17
CA ILE A 179 7.40 -14.25 -4.78
C ILE A 179 8.77 -14.69 -4.27
N ASP A 180 9.50 -15.47 -5.06
CA ASP A 180 10.80 -16.04 -4.67
C ASP A 180 11.87 -14.95 -4.49
N ASP A 181 11.74 -13.83 -5.21
CA ASP A 181 12.65 -12.69 -5.08
C ASP A 181 12.15 -11.68 -4.04
N ALA A 182 10.85 -11.44 -3.95
CA ALA A 182 10.28 -10.40 -3.10
C ALA A 182 10.26 -10.77 -1.62
N LEU A 183 9.75 -11.95 -1.26
CA LEU A 183 9.55 -12.34 0.15
C LEU A 183 10.85 -12.34 0.96
N PRO A 184 11.98 -12.90 0.46
CA PRO A 184 13.24 -12.85 1.21
C PRO A 184 13.74 -11.42 1.42
N ARG A 185 13.59 -10.55 0.41
CA ARG A 185 14.04 -9.14 0.47
C ARG A 185 13.26 -8.29 1.47
N ILE A 186 11.98 -8.61 1.67
CA ILE A 186 11.09 -7.88 2.61
C ILE A 186 10.90 -8.65 3.92
N ASN A 187 11.88 -9.50 4.27
CA ASN A 187 11.95 -10.23 5.52
C ASN A 187 10.67 -11.02 5.86
N ASN A 188 10.09 -11.69 4.86
CA ASN A 188 8.88 -12.52 5.01
C ASN A 188 7.69 -11.78 5.67
N LEU A 189 7.55 -10.48 5.40
CA LEU A 189 6.45 -9.64 5.90
C LEU A 189 6.44 -9.51 7.43
N LYS A 190 7.59 -9.68 8.07
CA LYS A 190 7.74 -9.57 9.53
C LYS A 190 7.55 -8.13 10.01
N VAL A 191 7.13 -8.03 11.27
CA VAL A 191 7.03 -6.75 11.97
C VAL A 191 8.37 -6.02 11.99
N THR A 192 8.32 -4.70 12.03
CA THR A 192 9.47 -3.84 12.32
C THR A 192 9.12 -2.84 13.42
N ASP A 193 10.12 -2.24 14.05
CA ASP A 193 9.91 -1.23 15.10
C ASP A 193 9.12 -0.01 14.59
N TYR A 194 9.26 0.31 13.30
CA TYR A 194 8.49 1.34 12.64
C TYR A 194 6.98 1.04 12.63
N LEU A 195 6.59 -0.21 12.37
CA LEU A 195 5.19 -0.64 12.42
C LEU A 195 4.66 -0.60 13.86
N VAL A 196 5.42 -1.13 14.82
CA VAL A 196 5.03 -1.07 16.25
C VAL A 196 4.81 0.38 16.69
N SER A 197 5.73 1.27 16.33
CA SER A 197 5.63 2.71 16.63
C SER A 197 4.42 3.35 15.95
N GLY A 198 4.23 3.10 14.64
CA GLY A 198 3.10 3.63 13.87
C GLY A 198 1.75 3.22 14.44
N PHE A 199 1.54 1.93 14.71
CA PHE A 199 0.28 1.43 15.27
C PHE A 199 0.07 1.84 16.73
N LYS A 200 1.13 2.00 17.53
CA LYS A 200 1.02 2.61 18.86
C LYS A 200 0.52 4.06 18.78
N LEU A 201 1.01 4.83 17.80
CA LEU A 201 0.54 6.20 17.55
C LEU A 201 -0.89 6.22 17.01
N ILE A 202 -1.29 5.24 16.17
CA ILE A 202 -2.70 5.07 15.77
C ILE A 202 -3.58 4.92 17.01
N SER A 203 -3.27 4.00 17.92
CA SER A 203 -4.04 3.84 19.16
C SER A 203 -4.07 5.11 20.03
N ALA A 204 -3.02 5.93 20.00
CA ALA A 204 -3.01 7.22 20.68
C ALA A 204 -3.95 8.25 20.01
N ILE A 205 -4.00 8.29 18.67
CA ILE A 205 -4.90 9.16 17.90
C ILE A 205 -6.37 8.88 18.24
N GLU A 206 -6.73 7.60 18.43
CA GLU A 206 -8.09 7.18 18.75
C GLU A 206 -8.58 7.69 20.11
N LYS A 207 -7.65 7.87 21.06
CA LYS A 207 -7.94 8.31 22.43
C LYS A 207 -7.86 9.83 22.59
N GLU A 208 -7.11 10.49 21.72
CA GLU A 208 -6.86 11.93 21.80
C GLU A 208 -8.01 12.73 21.16
N PRO A 209 -8.58 13.75 21.81
CA PRO A 209 -9.56 14.63 21.20
C PRO A 209 -8.97 15.39 19.98
N ALA A 210 -9.84 15.93 19.13
CA ALA A 210 -9.40 16.76 18.01
C ALA A 210 -8.60 17.97 18.52
N GLY A 211 -7.42 18.19 17.95
CA GLY A 211 -6.52 19.27 18.36
C GLY A 211 -5.08 19.05 17.91
N THR A 212 -4.19 19.96 18.30
CA THR A 212 -2.78 19.98 17.89
C THR A 212 -2.05 18.68 18.24
N LEU A 213 -2.34 18.09 19.39
CA LEU A 213 -1.69 16.85 19.84
C LEU A 213 -2.10 15.66 18.96
N ARG A 214 -3.38 15.51 18.65
CA ARG A 214 -3.88 14.49 17.71
C ARG A 214 -3.27 14.64 16.32
N GLU A 215 -3.18 15.87 15.81
CA GLU A 215 -2.55 16.14 14.51
C GLU A 215 -1.05 15.81 14.51
N LYS A 216 -0.34 16.09 15.60
CA LYS A 216 1.05 15.66 15.79
C LYS A 216 1.17 14.13 15.76
N TYR A 217 0.31 13.40 16.45
CA TYR A 217 0.33 11.94 16.41
C TYR A 217 0.00 11.37 15.03
N LYS A 218 -0.94 11.95 14.30
CA LYS A 218 -1.23 11.59 12.88
C LYS A 218 0.00 11.73 12.01
N PHE A 219 0.70 12.86 12.10
CA PHE A 219 1.91 13.09 11.33
C PHE A 219 3.05 12.13 11.71
N GLN A 220 3.28 11.91 13.01
CA GLN A 220 4.30 10.98 13.49
C GLN A 220 4.01 9.53 13.08
N SER A 221 2.74 9.10 13.17
CA SER A 221 2.30 7.77 12.71
C SER A 221 2.57 7.60 11.21
N LEU A 222 2.20 8.61 10.42
CA LEU A 222 2.45 8.62 8.98
C LEU A 222 3.93 8.43 8.67
N LEU A 223 4.82 9.21 9.30
CA LEU A 223 6.26 9.09 9.07
C LEU A 223 6.83 7.75 9.53
N ALA A 224 6.31 7.18 10.63
CA ALA A 224 6.73 5.86 11.08
C ALA A 224 6.39 4.78 10.04
N ILE A 225 5.15 4.76 9.55
CA ILE A 225 4.72 3.79 8.52
C ILE A 225 5.44 4.05 7.19
N ALA A 226 5.66 5.30 6.81
CA ALA A 226 6.45 5.66 5.62
C ALA A 226 7.90 5.17 5.73
N LYS A 227 8.54 5.20 6.91
CA LYS A 227 9.87 4.60 7.09
C LYS A 227 9.86 3.09 6.89
N HIS A 228 8.84 2.38 7.38
CA HIS A 228 8.68 0.96 7.11
C HIS A 228 8.57 0.71 5.59
N GLU A 229 7.64 1.39 4.92
CA GLU A 229 7.45 1.32 3.47
C GLU A 229 8.78 1.56 2.72
N GLN A 230 9.43 2.68 3.00
CA GLN A 230 10.51 3.18 2.15
C GLN A 230 11.84 2.45 2.39
N LEU A 231 12.13 2.06 3.64
CA LEU A 231 13.41 1.47 4.03
C LEU A 231 13.36 -0.06 4.13
N MET A 232 12.25 -0.62 4.59
CA MET A 232 12.14 -2.06 4.87
C MET A 232 11.51 -2.83 3.71
N ILE A 233 10.67 -2.16 2.90
CA ILE A 233 9.99 -2.78 1.77
C ILE A 233 10.62 -2.31 0.45
N LEU A 234 10.48 -1.03 0.09
CA LEU A 234 10.83 -0.56 -1.25
C LEU A 234 12.34 -0.51 -1.51
N GLN A 235 13.15 -0.13 -0.51
CA GLN A 235 14.61 -0.07 -0.67
C GLN A 235 15.19 -1.42 -1.14
N PRO A 236 15.08 -2.52 -0.37
CA PRO A 236 15.66 -3.80 -0.77
C PRO A 236 14.94 -4.44 -1.97
N LEU A 237 13.66 -4.13 -2.19
CA LEU A 237 12.84 -4.77 -3.20
C LEU A 237 13.03 -4.21 -4.61
N ILE A 238 13.17 -2.88 -4.74
CA ILE A 238 13.26 -2.20 -6.04
C ILE A 238 14.42 -1.22 -6.13
N TYR A 239 14.72 -0.41 -5.11
CA TYR A 239 15.71 0.67 -5.23
C TYR A 239 17.16 0.22 -5.11
N GLU A 240 17.44 -0.96 -4.55
CA GLU A 240 18.79 -1.55 -4.56
C GLU A 240 19.12 -2.26 -5.89
N ASP A 241 18.14 -2.48 -6.76
CA ASP A 241 18.37 -3.11 -8.05
C ASP A 241 19.17 -2.19 -8.99
N LYS A 242 20.31 -2.68 -9.47
CA LYS A 242 21.23 -1.89 -10.30
C LYS A 242 20.60 -1.38 -11.59
N SER A 243 19.73 -2.18 -12.22
CA SER A 243 19.07 -1.80 -13.47
C SER A 243 18.04 -0.69 -13.24
N PHE A 244 17.28 -0.79 -12.15
CA PHE A 244 16.31 0.24 -11.79
C PHE A 244 16.97 1.53 -11.33
N ARG A 245 18.06 1.45 -10.56
CA ARG A 245 18.87 2.62 -10.18
C ARG A 245 19.41 3.37 -11.39
N ALA A 246 20.02 2.64 -12.34
CA ALA A 246 20.56 3.23 -13.56
C ALA A 246 19.45 3.91 -14.38
N LEU A 247 18.27 3.28 -14.44
CA LEU A 247 17.11 3.85 -15.13
C LEU A 247 16.60 5.14 -14.46
N LEU A 248 16.46 5.15 -13.13
CA LEU A 248 16.05 6.34 -12.39
C LEU A 248 17.07 7.47 -12.54
N TYR A 249 18.37 7.15 -12.49
CA TYR A 249 19.42 8.12 -12.76
C TYR A 249 19.33 8.68 -14.18
N MET A 250 19.06 7.85 -15.21
CA MET A 250 18.87 8.35 -16.58
C MET A 250 17.60 9.20 -16.73
N GLN A 251 16.54 8.88 -15.97
CA GLN A 251 15.28 9.61 -16.02
C GLN A 251 15.43 11.07 -15.57
N THR A 252 16.33 11.38 -14.64
CA THR A 252 16.54 12.76 -14.15
C THR A 252 16.96 13.73 -15.26
N TRP A 253 17.57 13.24 -16.34
CA TRP A 253 18.01 14.05 -17.47
C TRP A 253 16.88 14.38 -18.47
N VAL A 254 15.78 13.63 -18.44
CA VAL A 254 14.71 13.69 -19.45
C VAL A 254 13.32 13.93 -18.85
N GLU A 255 13.22 14.06 -17.52
CA GLU A 255 11.95 14.28 -16.84
C GLU A 255 11.28 15.60 -17.27
N GLY A 256 9.96 15.58 -17.47
CA GLY A 256 9.19 16.72 -17.98
C GLY A 256 9.28 16.93 -19.51
N TYR A 257 10.26 16.33 -20.20
CA TYR A 257 10.31 16.38 -21.66
C TYR A 257 9.36 15.35 -22.29
N ARG A 258 8.56 15.74 -23.29
CA ARG A 258 7.60 14.87 -24.00
C ARG A 258 6.69 14.04 -23.09
N GLY A 259 6.30 14.63 -21.95
CA GLY A 259 5.41 13.99 -20.97
C GLY A 259 6.05 12.88 -20.15
N VAL A 260 7.38 12.71 -20.19
CA VAL A 260 8.08 11.81 -19.26
C VAL A 260 7.73 12.22 -17.82
N PRO A 261 7.24 11.29 -16.98
CA PRO A 261 6.86 11.60 -15.61
C PRO A 261 8.02 12.22 -14.82
N ARG A 262 7.72 13.32 -14.15
CA ARG A 262 8.62 13.96 -13.18
C ARG A 262 8.66 13.14 -11.90
N ARG A 263 9.75 13.27 -11.12
CA ARG A 263 9.81 12.84 -9.72
C ARG A 263 8.89 13.72 -8.86
N LEU A 264 7.60 13.48 -9.01
CA LEU A 264 6.51 14.33 -8.55
C LEU A 264 5.51 13.49 -7.77
N ALA A 265 5.01 14.03 -6.66
CA ALA A 265 3.84 13.51 -5.97
C ALA A 265 2.73 14.56 -6.01
N SER A 266 1.67 14.27 -6.78
CA SER A 266 0.51 15.15 -6.87
C SER A 266 -0.54 14.77 -5.82
N LEU A 267 -0.92 15.72 -4.97
CA LEU A 267 -1.96 15.60 -3.96
C LEU A 267 -3.37 15.91 -4.51
N ASN A 268 -3.57 15.60 -5.80
CA ASN A 268 -4.81 15.68 -6.54
C ASN A 268 -5.13 14.29 -7.17
N VAL A 269 -6.34 14.11 -7.69
CA VAL A 269 -6.73 12.96 -8.52
C VAL A 269 -5.92 12.94 -9.82
N GLU A 270 -5.58 14.10 -10.36
CA GLU A 270 -4.75 14.25 -11.56
C GLU A 270 -3.29 13.84 -11.30
N CYS A 271 -2.58 13.42 -12.36
CA CYS A 271 -1.20 12.93 -12.27
C CYS A 271 -0.16 14.04 -12.08
N ASP A 272 -0.47 15.24 -12.57
CA ASP A 272 0.35 16.44 -12.58
C ASP A 272 -0.60 17.60 -12.87
N THR A 273 -0.76 18.52 -11.93
CA THR A 273 -1.67 19.67 -12.03
C THR A 273 -0.97 20.92 -12.54
N GLY A 274 0.36 20.95 -12.46
CA GLY A 274 1.17 22.15 -12.66
C GLY A 274 1.08 23.17 -11.53
N ASP A 275 0.33 22.89 -10.46
CA ASP A 275 0.17 23.76 -9.29
C ASP A 275 1.20 23.40 -8.20
N PRO A 276 2.17 24.28 -7.88
CA PRO A 276 3.18 24.04 -6.85
C PRO A 276 2.60 23.83 -5.44
N GLU A 277 1.35 24.23 -5.17
CA GLU A 277 0.70 23.92 -3.90
C GLU A 277 0.20 22.48 -3.80
N GLN A 278 -0.01 21.80 -4.94
CA GLN A 278 -0.56 20.44 -5.03
C GLN A 278 0.50 19.41 -5.40
N ASP A 279 1.49 19.84 -6.19
CA ASP A 279 2.51 18.99 -6.76
C ASP A 279 3.84 19.20 -6.05
N VAL A 280 4.30 18.17 -5.35
CA VAL A 280 5.60 18.19 -4.68
C VAL A 280 6.61 17.51 -5.61
N ILE A 281 7.58 18.29 -6.09
CA ILE A 281 8.60 17.83 -7.05
C ILE A 281 9.93 17.69 -6.33
N MET A 282 10.65 16.60 -6.61
CA MET A 282 12.03 16.42 -6.16
C MET A 282 12.96 17.24 -7.06
N SER A 283 13.45 18.38 -6.56
CA SER A 283 14.40 19.22 -7.28
C SER A 283 15.83 18.68 -7.20
N ASP A 284 16.20 18.13 -6.05
CA ASP A 284 17.57 17.72 -5.71
C ASP A 284 17.58 16.31 -5.11
N GLY A 285 18.74 15.65 -5.22
CA GLY A 285 18.99 14.31 -4.72
C GLY A 285 18.56 13.19 -5.66
N GLU A 286 18.81 11.95 -5.25
CA GLU A 286 18.60 10.74 -6.04
C GLU A 286 17.44 9.90 -5.47
N LEU A 287 16.43 9.58 -6.29
CA LEU A 287 15.24 8.87 -5.80
C LEU A 287 15.55 7.45 -5.28
N TYR A 288 16.61 6.81 -5.79
CA TYR A 288 17.01 5.48 -5.32
C TYR A 288 17.84 5.52 -4.03
N ASP A 289 18.40 6.68 -3.69
CA ASP A 289 19.11 6.85 -2.42
C ASP A 289 18.10 6.94 -1.27
N ALA A 290 18.37 6.21 -0.19
CA ALA A 290 17.41 6.09 0.91
C ALA A 290 17.28 7.40 1.71
N GLU A 291 18.37 8.15 1.87
CA GLU A 291 18.38 9.40 2.63
C GLU A 291 17.70 10.51 1.85
N ASP A 292 18.11 10.72 0.59
CA ASP A 292 17.50 11.71 -0.31
C ASP A 292 16.00 11.45 -0.50
N ARG A 293 15.62 10.18 -0.73
CA ARG A 293 14.21 9.82 -0.86
C ARG A 293 13.45 10.07 0.42
N MET A 294 14.01 9.79 1.60
CA MET A 294 13.32 10.06 2.86
C MET A 294 13.14 11.56 3.13
N ILE A 295 14.07 12.41 2.69
CA ILE A 295 13.89 13.88 2.69
C ILE A 295 12.70 14.25 1.81
N PHE A 296 12.65 13.74 0.58
CA PHE A 296 11.55 13.99 -0.35
C PHE A 296 10.20 13.51 0.21
N ILE A 297 10.12 12.28 0.74
CA ILE A 297 8.91 11.72 1.36
C ILE A 297 8.46 12.56 2.56
N THR A 298 9.39 13.07 3.36
CA THR A 298 9.06 13.95 4.50
C THR A 298 8.49 15.29 4.02
N THR A 299 8.99 15.84 2.92
CA THR A 299 8.45 17.05 2.28
C THR A 299 7.04 16.80 1.76
N ILE A 300 6.80 15.67 1.08
CA ILE A 300 5.46 15.28 0.63
C ILE A 300 4.50 15.15 1.82
N ALA A 301 4.91 14.43 2.86
CA ALA A 301 4.11 14.25 4.06
C ALA A 301 3.77 15.58 4.74
N SER A 302 4.72 16.51 4.80
CA SER A 302 4.53 17.84 5.39
C SER A 302 3.56 18.69 4.58
N THR A 303 3.66 18.65 3.25
CA THR A 303 2.71 19.31 2.35
C THR A 303 1.32 18.70 2.46
N TYR A 304 1.22 17.37 2.47
CA TYR A 304 -0.03 16.65 2.73
C TYR A 304 -0.65 17.08 4.05
N HIS A 305 0.13 17.09 5.14
CA HIS A 305 -0.35 17.47 6.46
C HIS A 305 -0.91 18.90 6.49
N ARG A 306 -0.16 19.85 5.92
CA ARG A 306 -0.57 21.25 5.78
C ARG A 306 -1.86 21.39 4.96
N ARG A 307 -1.99 20.67 3.84
CA ARG A 307 -3.20 20.72 3.00
C ARG A 307 -4.41 20.07 3.67
N MET A 308 -4.23 18.96 4.37
CA MET A 308 -5.31 18.33 5.14
C MET A 308 -5.87 19.26 6.22
N GLN A 309 -5.07 20.20 6.74
CA GLN A 309 -5.50 21.22 7.70
C GLN A 309 -6.15 22.43 7.02
N ARG A 310 -5.59 22.93 5.92
CA ARG A 310 -6.03 24.19 5.28
C ARG A 310 -7.09 24.01 4.20
N LYS A 311 -7.10 22.86 3.54
CA LYS A 311 -7.90 22.51 2.35
C LYS A 311 -8.55 21.13 2.52
N ASN A 312 -9.01 20.84 3.74
CA ASN A 312 -9.54 19.52 4.12
C ASN A 312 -10.60 19.00 3.12
N ILE A 313 -11.61 19.82 2.80
CA ILE A 313 -12.72 19.44 1.91
C ILE A 313 -12.21 19.01 0.53
N GLU A 314 -11.25 19.75 -0.02
CA GLU A 314 -10.66 19.45 -1.33
C GLU A 314 -9.86 18.14 -1.30
N MET A 315 -9.02 17.97 -0.27
CA MET A 315 -8.23 16.76 -0.08
C MET A 315 -9.11 15.53 0.13
N GLU A 316 -10.14 15.63 0.97
CA GLU A 316 -11.08 14.53 1.20
C GLU A 316 -11.88 14.20 -0.06
N LYS A 317 -12.29 15.20 -0.84
CA LYS A 317 -12.96 14.97 -2.13
C LYS A 317 -12.05 14.21 -3.10
N ALA A 318 -10.77 14.57 -3.18
CA ALA A 318 -9.81 13.85 -4.01
C ALA A 318 -9.62 12.39 -3.53
N ILE A 319 -9.47 12.17 -2.22
CA ILE A 319 -9.36 10.82 -1.65
C ILE A 319 -10.65 10.02 -1.90
N MET A 320 -11.84 10.62 -1.78
CA MET A 320 -13.11 9.99 -2.11
C MET A 320 -13.18 9.57 -3.56
N THR A 321 -12.77 10.44 -4.50
CA THR A 321 -12.71 10.09 -5.91
C THR A 321 -11.77 8.91 -6.16
N ILE A 322 -10.56 8.91 -5.58
CA ILE A 322 -9.62 7.79 -5.67
C ILE A 322 -10.22 6.52 -5.05
N GLY A 323 -10.97 6.65 -3.95
CA GLY A 323 -11.66 5.55 -3.27
C GLY A 323 -12.61 4.76 -4.16
N THR A 324 -13.18 5.40 -5.20
CA THR A 324 -14.04 4.71 -6.19
C THR A 324 -13.29 3.71 -7.07
N TRP A 325 -11.95 3.73 -7.09
CA TRP A 325 -11.14 2.84 -7.93
C TRP A 325 -10.88 1.48 -7.29
N ASN A 326 -11.40 1.22 -6.08
CA ASN A 326 -11.14 0.02 -5.28
C ASN A 326 -11.56 -1.30 -5.96
N GLU A 327 -12.36 -1.24 -7.03
CA GLU A 327 -12.77 -2.38 -7.86
C GLU A 327 -12.48 -2.17 -9.36
N ARG A 328 -11.60 -1.24 -9.74
CA ARG A 328 -11.22 -1.01 -11.17
C ARG A 328 -10.68 -2.29 -11.82
N THR A 329 -11.16 -2.67 -13.01
CA THR A 329 -10.83 -3.92 -13.72
C THR A 329 -10.16 -3.70 -15.05
#